data_AF-A0A815SMZ5-F1
#
_entry.id   AF-A0A815SMZ5-F1
#
_cell.length_a   1.000
_cell.length_b   1.000
_cell.length_c   1.000
_cell.angle_alpha   90.00
_cell.angle_beta   90.00
_cell.angle_gamma   90.00
#
_symmetry.space_group_name_H-M   'P 1'
#
loop_
_entity.id
_entity.type
_entity.pdbx_description
1 polymer ?
#
loop_
_entity_poly.entity_id
_entity_poly.type
_entity_poly.pdbx_seq_one_letter_code
_entity_poly.pdbx_strand_id
1 'polypeptide(L)'
;TLLTSDNAVRNLSNEVRFLKSSLEQITEREHRLLDFRSLIAHMLGLDSKSLSIPDYEITARLERLLAIIQPSVAIPMIPITSSTTTTSTNHIHHQQQQQQQSPYHHHHHHHQNIQSAHTRHRSPSPGSHRARSLSPLHVGIDPRTY
;
A
#
# COMPACT_ATOMS: atom_id res chain seq x y z
N THR A 1 29.34 -47.46 -16.26
CA THR A 1 27.89 -47.54 -16.55
C THR A 1 27.07 -47.70 -15.29
N LEU A 2 27.40 -48.63 -14.37
CA LEU A 2 26.68 -48.86 -13.10
C LEU A 2 26.61 -47.62 -12.17
N LEU A 3 27.72 -46.89 -11.99
CA LEU A 3 27.74 -45.67 -11.18
C LEU A 3 26.85 -44.54 -11.74
N THR A 4 26.69 -44.49 -13.06
CA THR A 4 25.82 -43.51 -13.73
C THR A 4 24.34 -43.83 -13.51
N SER A 5 23.96 -45.12 -13.54
CA SER A 5 22.59 -45.54 -13.21
C SER A 5 22.25 -45.32 -11.75
N ASP A 6 23.17 -45.58 -10.82
CA ASP A 6 22.94 -45.34 -9.38
C ASP A 6 22.76 -43.85 -9.08
N ASN A 7 23.56 -43.00 -9.72
CA ASN A 7 23.40 -41.55 -9.61
C ASN A 7 22.08 -41.07 -10.21
N ALA A 8 21.65 -41.62 -11.36
CA ALA A 8 20.37 -41.29 -11.96
C ALA A 8 19.18 -41.70 -11.08
N VAL A 9 19.22 -42.90 -10.49
CA VAL A 9 18.19 -43.38 -9.56
C VAL A 9 18.14 -42.53 -8.30
N ARG A 10 19.29 -42.14 -7.73
CA ARG A 10 19.35 -41.26 -6.56
C ARG A 10 18.79 -39.87 -6.87
N ASN A 11 19.13 -39.29 -8.01
CA ASN A 11 18.61 -38.00 -8.43
C ASN A 11 17.10 -38.06 -8.62
N LEU A 12 16.60 -39.07 -9.33
CA LEU A 12 15.16 -39.29 -9.50
C LEU A 12 14.46 -39.49 -8.16
N SER A 13 15.04 -40.27 -7.25
CA SER A 13 14.47 -40.45 -5.91
C SER A 13 14.41 -39.15 -5.11
N ASN A 14 15.41 -38.27 -5.25
CA ASN A 14 15.41 -36.97 -4.60
C ASN A 14 14.36 -36.04 -5.21
N GLU A 15 14.23 -36.03 -6.54
CA GLU A 15 13.23 -35.26 -7.25
C GLU A 15 11.81 -35.71 -6.89
N VAL A 16 11.55 -37.02 -6.83
CA VAL A 16 10.26 -37.57 -6.38
C VAL A 16 9.93 -37.14 -4.95
N ARG A 17 10.91 -37.16 -4.04
CA ARG A 17 10.72 -36.69 -2.66
C ARG A 17 10.42 -35.19 -2.61
N PHE A 18 11.14 -34.40 -3.40
CA PHE A 18 10.95 -32.96 -3.50
C PHE A 18 9.56 -32.63 -4.07
N LEU A 19 9.15 -33.27 -5.15
CA LEU A 19 7.83 -33.09 -5.77
C LEU A 19 6.71 -33.50 -4.80
N LYS A 20 6.87 -34.62 -4.08
CA LYS A 20 5.92 -35.05 -3.05
C LYS A 20 5.74 -33.99 -1.96
N SER A 21 6.85 -33.47 -1.42
CA SER A 21 6.80 -32.42 -0.39
C SER A 21 6.21 -31.12 -0.93
N SER A 22 6.54 -30.75 -2.17
CA SER A 22 5.99 -29.55 -2.80
C SER A 22 4.48 -29.65 -3.00
N LEU A 23 3.99 -30.82 -3.45
CA LEU A 23 2.57 -31.09 -3.62
C LEU A 23 1.83 -31.00 -2.28
N GLU A 24 2.34 -31.65 -1.24
CA GLU A 24 1.76 -31.60 0.12
C GLU A 24 1.63 -30.16 0.61
N GLN A 25 2.68 -29.34 0.46
CA GLN A 25 2.63 -27.94 0.83
C GLN A 25 1.63 -27.11 0.00
N ILE A 26 1.42 -27.44 -1.27
CA ILE A 26 0.44 -26.76 -2.13
C ILE A 26 -0.97 -27.14 -1.67
N THR A 27 -1.24 -28.41 -1.43
CA THR A 27 -2.53 -28.90 -0.92
C THR A 27 -2.88 -28.26 0.42
N GLU A 28 -1.92 -28.15 1.34
CA GLU A 28 -2.11 -27.46 2.62
C GLU A 28 -2.44 -25.97 2.46
N ARG A 29 -1.82 -25.29 1.50
CA ARG A 29 -2.12 -23.88 1.21
C ARG A 29 -3.48 -23.73 0.53
N GLU A 30 -3.85 -24.66 -0.35
CA GLU A 30 -5.14 -24.69 -1.00
C GLU A 30 -6.27 -24.87 0.02
N HIS A 31 -6.13 -25.82 0.95
CA HIS A 31 -7.11 -26.02 2.01
C HIS A 31 -7.31 -24.75 2.84
N ARG A 32 -6.21 -24.12 3.29
CA ARG A 32 -6.29 -22.84 4.03
C ARG A 32 -6.95 -21.73 3.22
N LEU A 33 -6.71 -21.67 1.90
CA LEU A 33 -7.33 -20.69 1.03
C LEU A 33 -8.84 -20.93 0.90
N LEU A 34 -9.28 -22.19 0.78
CA LEU A 34 -10.69 -22.56 0.73
C LEU A 34 -11.41 -22.27 2.06
N ASP A 35 -10.78 -22.58 3.18
CA ASP A 35 -11.30 -22.25 4.52
C ASP A 35 -11.46 -20.73 4.68
N PHE A 36 -10.43 -19.97 4.29
CA PHE A 36 -10.46 -18.52 4.36
C PHE A 36 -11.57 -17.93 3.49
N ARG A 37 -11.71 -18.39 2.24
CA ARG A 37 -12.81 -17.97 1.35
C ARG A 37 -14.18 -18.26 1.96
N SER A 38 -14.35 -19.44 2.55
CA SER A 38 -15.60 -19.85 3.20
C SER A 38 -15.92 -18.97 4.41
N LEU A 39 -14.91 -18.68 5.23
CA LEU A 39 -15.02 -17.77 6.37
C LEU A 39 -15.43 -16.36 5.94
N ILE A 40 -14.76 -15.77 4.95
CA ILE A 40 -15.06 -14.42 4.45
C ILE A 40 -16.45 -14.37 3.80
N ALA A 41 -16.81 -15.38 3.00
CA ALA A 41 -18.15 -15.47 2.43
C ALA A 41 -19.22 -15.45 3.54
N HIS A 42 -19.04 -16.25 4.59
CA HIS A 42 -19.94 -16.27 5.74
C HIS A 42 -20.01 -14.91 6.45
N MET A 43 -18.87 -14.26 6.69
CA MET A 43 -18.82 -12.91 7.29
C MET A 43 -19.54 -11.85 6.44
N LEU A 44 -19.59 -12.03 5.13
CA LEU A 44 -20.26 -11.13 4.19
C LEU A 44 -21.75 -11.49 3.96
N GLY A 45 -22.24 -12.55 4.62
CA GLY A 45 -23.60 -13.07 4.44
C GLY A 45 -23.81 -13.78 3.10
N LEU A 46 -22.74 -14.29 2.49
CA LEU A 46 -22.76 -15.07 1.26
C LEU A 46 -22.75 -16.57 1.59
N ASP A 47 -23.47 -17.38 0.80
CA ASP A 47 -23.35 -18.83 0.88
C ASP A 47 -22.17 -19.30 0.00
N SER A 48 -21.06 -19.67 0.65
CA SER A 48 -19.85 -20.18 0.00
C SER A 48 -20.09 -21.33 -0.99
N LYS A 49 -21.15 -22.14 -0.81
CA LYS A 49 -21.45 -23.29 -1.67
C LYS A 49 -22.22 -22.92 -2.93
N SER A 50 -22.85 -21.75 -2.96
CA SER A 50 -23.65 -21.28 -4.08
C SER A 50 -22.90 -20.26 -4.96
N LEU A 51 -21.69 -19.84 -4.58
CA LEU A 51 -20.90 -18.88 -5.35
C LEU A 51 -20.34 -19.55 -6.61
N SER A 52 -20.70 -18.99 -7.76
CA SER A 52 -20.19 -19.41 -9.07
C SER A 52 -18.73 -19.01 -9.27
N ILE A 53 -18.34 -17.84 -8.75
CA ILE A 53 -16.99 -17.30 -8.78
C ILE A 53 -16.69 -16.68 -7.41
N PRO A 54 -16.27 -17.49 -6.42
CA PRO A 54 -16.17 -17.05 -5.02
C PRO A 54 -15.37 -15.77 -4.80
N ASP A 55 -14.19 -15.64 -5.42
CA ASP A 55 -13.34 -14.45 -5.25
C ASP A 55 -14.01 -13.17 -5.75
N TYR A 56 -14.66 -13.25 -6.91
CA TYR A 56 -15.30 -12.11 -7.54
C TYR A 56 -16.51 -11.65 -6.73
N GLU A 57 -17.34 -12.59 -6.29
CA GLU A 57 -18.54 -12.30 -5.51
C GLU A 57 -18.21 -11.73 -4.13
N ILE A 58 -17.17 -12.26 -3.47
CA ILE A 58 -16.60 -11.70 -2.23
C ILE A 58 -16.11 -10.27 -2.47
N THR A 59 -15.32 -10.05 -3.53
CA THR A 59 -14.75 -8.74 -3.86
C THR A 59 -15.85 -7.71 -4.14
N ALA A 60 -16.83 -8.06 -4.98
CA ALA A 60 -17.97 -7.20 -5.29
C ALA A 60 -18.81 -6.87 -4.06
N ARG A 61 -18.95 -7.82 -3.11
CA ARG A 61 -19.66 -7.56 -1.85
C ARG A 61 -18.88 -6.60 -0.95
N LEU A 62 -17.56 -6.73 -0.88
CA LEU A 62 -16.69 -5.78 -0.16
C LEU A 62 -16.73 -4.38 -0.78
N GLU A 63 -16.66 -4.26 -2.10
CA GLU A 63 -16.76 -2.97 -2.80
C GLU A 63 -18.07 -2.25 -2.51
N ARG A 64 -19.20 -2.99 -2.51
CA ARG A 64 -20.50 -2.42 -2.13
C ARG A 64 -20.52 -1.92 -0.68
N LEU A 65 -19.95 -2.69 0.26
CA LEU A 65 -19.86 -2.26 1.66
C LEU A 65 -18.98 -1.01 1.80
N LEU A 66 -17.85 -0.96 1.09
CA LEU A 66 -16.97 0.21 1.09
C LEU A 66 -17.65 1.44 0.49
N ALA A 67 -18.41 1.30 -0.59
CA ALA A 67 -19.17 2.40 -1.19
C ALA A 67 -20.22 2.99 -0.22
N ILE A 68 -20.83 2.14 0.62
CA ILE A 68 -21.77 2.58 1.67
C ILE A 68 -21.04 3.34 2.78
N ILE A 69 -19.90 2.81 3.23
CA ILE A 69 -19.14 3.35 4.37
C ILE A 69 -18.37 4.63 3.97
N GLN A 70 -17.94 4.74 2.71
CA GLN A 70 -17.18 5.87 2.19
C GLN A 70 -17.74 6.36 0.85
N PRO A 71 -18.80 7.20 0.86
CA PRO A 71 -19.42 7.69 -0.37
C PRO A 71 -18.53 8.63 -1.22
N SER A 72 -17.30 8.93 -0.79
CA SER A 72 -16.40 9.93 -1.38
C SER A 72 -14.96 9.46 -1.63
N VAL A 73 -14.68 8.16 -1.74
CA VAL A 73 -13.36 7.69 -2.16
C VAL A 73 -13.49 6.72 -3.33
N ALA A 74 -13.59 7.26 -4.54
CA ALA A 74 -13.31 6.51 -5.76
C ALA A 74 -11.82 6.16 -5.77
N ILE A 75 -11.45 4.98 -5.27
CA ILE A 75 -10.09 4.45 -5.41
C ILE A 75 -9.99 3.83 -6.80
N PRO A 76 -9.16 4.38 -7.72
CA PRO A 76 -8.98 3.79 -9.03
C PRO A 76 -8.28 2.43 -8.90
N MET A 77 -8.88 1.40 -9.50
CA MET A 77 -8.34 0.06 -9.58
C MET A 77 -7.13 0.07 -10.52
N ILE A 78 -5.92 0.07 -9.95
CA ILE A 78 -4.68 -0.01 -10.72
C ILE A 78 -4.43 -1.47 -11.11
N PRO A 79 -4.26 -1.80 -12.41
CA PRO A 79 -3.89 -3.14 -12.81
C PRO A 79 -2.54 -3.51 -12.18
N ILE A 80 -2.45 -4.72 -11.61
CA ILE A 80 -1.20 -5.23 -11.03
C ILE A 80 -0.28 -5.65 -12.19
N THR A 81 0.38 -4.67 -12.80
CA THR A 81 1.53 -4.88 -13.67
C THR A 81 2.65 -3.99 -13.18
N SER A 82 3.69 -4.62 -12.63
CA SER A 82 4.99 -4.06 -12.23
C SER A 82 5.00 -2.92 -11.20
N SER A 83 5.66 -3.21 -10.08
CA SER A 83 6.19 -2.31 -9.05
C SER A 83 6.32 -0.83 -9.45
N THR A 84 5.42 0.02 -8.96
CA THR A 84 5.67 1.46 -8.84
C THR A 84 5.20 1.96 -7.48
N THR A 85 6.16 2.36 -6.65
CA THR A 85 5.98 3.08 -5.40
C THR A 85 5.39 4.45 -5.71
N THR A 86 4.14 4.70 -5.33
CA THR A 86 3.54 6.04 -5.43
C THR A 86 3.42 6.65 -4.04
N THR A 87 4.39 7.53 -3.76
CA THR A 87 4.44 8.43 -2.61
C THR A 87 3.28 9.42 -2.67
N SER A 88 2.57 9.54 -1.55
CA SER A 88 1.52 10.50 -1.26
C SER A 88 1.88 11.93 -1.68
N THR A 89 1.09 12.49 -2.60
CA THR A 89 1.10 13.92 -2.90
C THR A 89 0.12 14.62 -1.97
N ASN A 90 0.66 15.38 -1.02
CA ASN A 90 -0.11 16.33 -0.20
C ASN A 90 -0.68 17.42 -1.11
N HIS A 91 -2.00 17.45 -1.28
CA HIS A 91 -2.69 18.61 -1.84
C HIS A 91 -3.20 19.49 -0.70
N ILE A 92 -2.53 20.64 -0.54
CA ILE A 92 -2.98 21.75 0.29
C ILE A 92 -4.22 22.35 -0.38
N HIS A 93 -5.36 22.18 0.26
CA HIS A 93 -6.61 22.81 -0.11
C HIS A 93 -6.57 24.28 0.35
N HIS A 94 -6.27 25.21 -0.57
CA HIS A 94 -6.48 26.64 -0.33
C HIS A 94 -7.98 26.92 -0.42
N GLN A 95 -8.64 27.12 0.73
CA GLN A 95 -9.96 27.74 0.78
C GLN A 95 -9.83 29.19 0.33
N GLN A 96 -10.42 29.55 -0.82
CA GLN A 96 -10.73 30.94 -1.13
C GLN A 96 -11.93 31.36 -0.26
N GLN A 97 -11.66 32.18 0.74
CA GLN A 97 -12.70 32.95 1.43
C GLN A 97 -13.25 33.99 0.47
N GLN A 98 -14.54 33.90 0.14
CA GLN A 98 -15.28 34.98 -0.48
C GLN A 98 -15.53 36.06 0.58
N GLN A 99 -14.68 37.08 0.63
CA GLN A 99 -14.98 38.32 1.33
C GLN A 99 -15.52 39.33 0.33
N GLN A 100 -16.83 39.51 0.39
CA GLN A 100 -17.53 40.65 -0.19
C GLN A 100 -17.04 41.92 0.50
N GLN A 101 -16.63 42.94 -0.27
CA GLN A 101 -16.63 44.32 0.19
C GLN A 101 -16.67 45.31 -0.98
N SER A 102 -17.48 46.34 -0.77
CA SER A 102 -18.07 47.31 -1.70
C SER A 102 -17.16 48.52 -2.01
N PRO A 103 -17.58 49.47 -2.87
CA PRO A 103 -16.70 50.23 -3.77
C PRO A 103 -16.31 51.65 -3.31
N TYR A 104 -15.25 52.16 -3.96
CA TYR A 104 -14.72 53.54 -4.02
C TYR A 104 -13.90 54.06 -2.83
N HIS A 105 -12.61 54.33 -3.06
CA HIS A 105 -11.92 55.58 -2.64
C HIS A 105 -10.65 55.81 -3.50
N HIS A 106 -10.57 56.99 -4.12
CA HIS A 106 -9.40 57.57 -4.79
C HIS A 106 -8.42 58.15 -3.75
N HIS A 107 -7.09 58.01 -3.93
CA HIS A 107 -6.10 59.11 -3.94
C HIS A 107 -4.63 58.64 -4.10
N HIS A 108 -3.79 59.60 -4.49
CA HIS A 108 -2.48 59.60 -5.16
C HIS A 108 -1.19 59.29 -4.35
N HIS A 109 -0.13 58.94 -5.12
CA HIS A 109 1.33 59.20 -4.99
C HIS A 109 2.17 58.64 -3.81
N HIS A 110 3.32 58.00 -4.11
CA HIS A 110 4.66 58.62 -4.15
C HIS A 110 5.78 57.62 -4.59
N HIS A 111 6.91 58.17 -5.01
CA HIS A 111 8.06 57.62 -5.76
C HIS A 111 9.13 56.87 -4.91
N GLN A 112 10.14 56.34 -5.64
CA GLN A 112 11.54 55.99 -5.29
C GLN A 112 11.79 54.46 -5.22
N ASN A 113 12.19 53.80 -6.31
CA ASN A 113 13.54 53.72 -6.91
C ASN A 113 14.63 53.27 -5.93
N ILE A 114 14.92 51.96 -5.91
CA ILE A 114 16.25 51.43 -5.58
C ILE A 114 16.62 50.38 -6.62
N GLN A 115 17.72 50.65 -7.31
CA GLN A 115 18.36 49.82 -8.32
C GLN A 115 19.24 48.72 -7.69
N SER A 116 19.46 47.67 -8.48
CA SER A 116 20.68 46.86 -8.56
C SER A 116 20.93 45.78 -7.49
N ALA A 117 20.83 44.51 -7.91
CA ALA A 117 22.00 43.60 -7.91
C ALA A 117 21.71 42.35 -8.76
N HIS A 118 22.46 42.21 -9.85
CA HIS A 118 22.71 40.92 -10.50
C HIS A 118 23.51 40.02 -9.54
N THR A 119 23.12 38.76 -9.36
CA THR A 119 24.09 37.66 -9.17
C THR A 119 23.45 36.33 -9.52
N ARG A 120 24.12 35.62 -10.42
CA ARG A 120 23.74 34.32 -10.98
C ARG A 120 23.97 33.19 -9.97
N HIS A 121 23.12 32.17 -10.10
CA HIS A 121 23.37 30.74 -9.96
C HIS A 121 24.54 30.30 -9.05
N ARG A 122 24.21 29.66 -7.93
CA ARG A 122 25.09 28.71 -7.26
C ARG A 122 24.28 27.56 -6.67
N SER A 123 24.41 26.37 -7.26
CA SER A 123 23.89 25.12 -6.73
C SER A 123 24.66 24.72 -5.46
N PRO A 124 24.00 24.24 -4.39
CA PRO A 124 24.70 23.51 -3.34
C PRO A 124 24.70 22.00 -3.64
N SER A 125 25.91 21.43 -3.62
CA SER A 125 26.20 19.99 -3.59
C SER A 125 25.65 19.33 -2.30
N PRO A 126 25.42 18.00 -2.27
CA PRO A 126 24.59 17.35 -1.27
C PRO A 126 25.32 17.20 0.08
N GLY A 127 24.75 17.81 1.12
CA GLY A 127 25.15 17.61 2.51
C GLY A 127 24.64 16.27 3.01
N SER A 128 25.58 15.39 3.36
CA SER A 128 25.36 14.13 4.09
C SER A 128 24.66 14.40 5.43
N HIS A 129 23.44 13.87 5.59
CA HIS A 129 22.79 13.77 6.90
C HIS A 129 22.75 12.31 7.33
N ARG A 130 23.68 11.97 8.22
CA ARG A 130 23.70 10.76 9.06
C ARG A 130 22.31 10.49 9.66
N ALA A 131 21.85 9.25 9.51
CA ALA A 131 20.69 8.71 10.20
C ALA A 131 20.84 8.89 11.72
N ARG A 132 19.82 9.48 12.36
CA ARG A 132 19.67 9.41 13.81
C ARG A 132 18.99 8.08 14.14
N SER A 133 19.73 7.20 14.81
CA SER A 133 19.20 5.97 15.41
C SER A 133 18.20 6.34 16.52
N LEU A 134 16.96 5.86 16.41
CA LEU A 134 16.02 5.86 17.53
C LEU A 134 16.06 4.46 18.16
N SER A 135 16.57 4.38 19.38
CA SER A 135 16.48 3.18 20.21
C SER A 135 15.03 2.98 20.69
N PRO A 136 14.52 1.76 20.84
CA PRO A 136 13.14 1.53 21.31
C PRO A 136 12.95 1.99 22.76
N LEU A 137 11.82 2.65 23.03
CA LEU A 137 11.37 2.99 24.37
C LEU A 137 10.97 1.70 25.12
N HIS A 138 11.60 1.47 26.27
CA HIS A 138 11.25 0.42 27.21
C HIS A 138 9.91 0.77 27.88
N VAL A 139 8.85 0.04 27.56
CA VAL A 139 7.56 0.14 28.25
C VAL A 139 7.64 -0.71 29.51
N GLY A 140 7.81 -0.07 30.66
CA GLY A 140 7.70 -0.72 31.96
C GLY A 140 6.24 -1.10 32.20
N ILE A 141 5.98 -2.38 32.41
CA ILE A 141 4.69 -2.89 32.86
C ILE A 141 4.55 -2.53 34.35
N ASP A 142 3.52 -1.77 34.70
CA ASP A 142 3.17 -1.41 36.08
C ASP A 142 2.55 -2.64 36.78
N PRO A 143 3.11 -3.13 37.92
CA PRO A 143 2.60 -4.32 38.61
C PRO A 143 1.30 -4.08 39.42
N ARG A 144 0.54 -3.02 39.12
CA ARG A 144 -0.75 -2.71 39.78
C ARG A 144 -2.00 -2.92 38.94
N THR A 145 -1.89 -3.48 37.75
CA THR A 145 -3.06 -4.09 37.09
C THR A 145 -3.26 -5.49 37.68
N TYR A 146 -4.07 -5.53 38.73
CA TYR A 146 -4.60 -6.71 39.42
C TYR A 146 -5.32 -7.67 38.48
#